data_AF-A0A3S3QW49-F1
#
_entry.id   AF-A0A3S3QW49-F1
#
_cell.length_a   1.000
_cell.length_b   1.000
_cell.length_c   1.000
_cell.angle_alpha   90.00
_cell.angle_beta   90.00
_cell.angle_gamma   90.00
#
_symmetry.space_group_name_H-M   'P 1'
#
loop_
_entity.id
_entity.type
_entity.pdbx_description
1 polymer ?
#
loop_
_entity_poly.entity_id
_entity_poly.type
_entity_poly.pdbx_seq_one_letter_code
_entity_poly.pdbx_strand_id
1 'polypeptide(L)'
;MQEKEIEEIERTLLLEAIFLCYGYDFRNYSQATISRRIRQFIAKNGMGTIGELLPRIIREPLFFQSLLLDFSVTVTEMFRDPSFYRALREEVIPMLRTYPFIKVWLAGCATGEEAYSVAVLLKEEGLLEKTTMFATDINDESLARAKKGIYPLKQVREYTENYQDTGSVYSFSRYYHADQGHIVMDRELKNKITFANHNLVSDQVFGEMHLILCRNVMIYFDKKLQERVVGLFDQSLIRGGFLCNFLPK
;
A
#
# COMPACT_ATOMS: atom_id res chain seq x y z
N MET A 1 2.68 27.75 28.60
CA MET A 1 2.44 26.50 27.87
C MET A 1 3.71 25.69 27.92
N GLN A 2 3.62 24.42 28.30
CA GLN A 2 4.76 23.50 28.27
C GLN A 2 5.12 23.19 26.81
N GLU A 3 6.38 22.88 26.52
CA GLU A 3 6.84 22.63 25.15
C GLU A 3 6.09 21.48 24.45
N LYS A 4 5.68 20.46 25.21
CA LYS A 4 4.80 19.38 24.72
C LYS A 4 3.42 19.86 24.28
N GLU A 5 2.83 20.83 24.98
CA GLU A 5 1.52 21.39 24.62
C GLU A 5 1.62 22.20 23.31
N ILE A 6 2.75 22.90 23.11
CA ILE A 6 3.03 23.62 21.86
C ILE A 6 3.13 22.63 20.69
N GLU A 7 3.94 21.56 20.84
CA GLU A 7 4.12 20.55 19.80
C GLU A 7 2.79 19.87 19.41
N GLU A 8 1.92 19.62 20.40
CA GLU A 8 0.59 19.05 20.15
C GLU A 8 -0.35 19.99 19.36
N ILE A 9 -0.33 21.29 19.68
CA ILE A 9 -1.09 22.30 18.94
C ILE A 9 -0.54 22.41 17.51
N GLU A 10 0.78 22.55 17.35
CA GLU A 10 1.42 22.67 16.04
C GLU A 10 1.14 21.45 15.16
N ARG A 11 1.20 20.24 15.73
CA ARG A 11 0.83 19.01 15.03
C ARG A 11 -0.62 19.05 14.58
N THR A 12 -1.55 19.42 15.46
CA THR A 12 -2.97 19.50 15.13
C THR A 12 -3.21 20.47 13.97
N LEU A 13 -2.61 21.66 14.03
CA LEU A 13 -2.70 22.67 12.98
C LEU A 13 -2.07 22.19 11.66
N LEU A 14 -0.94 21.47 11.73
CA LEU A 14 -0.30 20.89 10.55
C LEU A 14 -1.21 19.86 9.87
N LEU A 15 -1.80 18.94 10.63
CA LEU A 15 -2.68 17.91 10.07
C LEU A 15 -3.96 18.52 9.47
N GLU A 16 -4.52 19.54 10.13
CA GLU A 16 -5.67 20.29 9.59
C GLU A 16 -5.31 21.03 8.31
N ALA A 17 -4.15 21.70 8.26
CA ALA A 17 -3.69 22.38 7.06
C ALA A 17 -3.47 21.40 5.90
N ILE A 18 -2.90 20.22 6.16
CA ILE A 18 -2.73 19.18 5.14
C ILE A 18 -4.10 18.74 4.59
N PHE A 19 -5.07 18.50 5.45
CA PHE A 19 -6.42 18.14 5.04
C PHE A 19 -7.07 19.23 4.19
N LEU A 20 -7.01 20.48 4.62
CA LEU A 20 -7.63 21.60 3.92
C LEU A 20 -6.94 21.94 2.58
N CYS A 21 -5.62 21.85 2.51
CA CYS A 21 -4.86 22.18 1.31
C CYS A 21 -4.86 21.05 0.27
N TYR A 22 -4.82 19.79 0.72
CA TYR A 22 -4.51 18.65 -0.14
C TYR A 22 -5.49 17.48 -0.05
N GLY A 23 -6.46 17.51 0.88
CA GLY A 23 -7.45 16.45 1.05
C GLY A 23 -6.97 15.18 1.75
N TYR A 24 -5.68 15.10 2.11
CA TYR A 24 -5.14 13.95 2.85
C TYR A 24 -5.49 14.05 4.33
N ASP A 25 -6.32 13.12 4.82
CA ASP A 25 -6.76 13.12 6.22
C ASP A 25 -5.90 12.20 7.10
N PHE A 26 -4.89 12.81 7.73
CA PHE A 26 -4.03 12.13 8.71
C PHE A 26 -4.50 12.33 10.17
N ARG A 27 -5.62 13.02 10.41
CA ARG A 27 -6.03 13.44 11.77
C ARG A 27 -6.42 12.25 12.65
N ASN A 28 -6.87 11.15 12.04
CA ASN A 28 -7.22 9.90 12.72
C ASN A 28 -6.12 8.82 12.60
N TYR A 29 -4.90 9.22 12.27
CA TYR A 29 -3.75 8.32 12.35
C TYR A 29 -3.25 8.22 13.80
N SER A 30 -2.59 7.12 14.12
CA SER A 30 -1.95 6.94 15.43
C SER A 30 -0.98 8.10 15.72
N GLN A 31 -1.23 8.78 16.85
CA GLN A 31 -0.43 9.93 17.28
C GLN A 31 1.05 9.58 17.41
N ALA A 32 1.37 8.40 17.94
CA ALA A 32 2.74 7.93 18.08
C ALA A 32 3.44 7.82 16.71
N THR A 33 2.74 7.31 15.71
CA THR A 33 3.30 7.14 14.36
C THR A 33 3.48 8.47 13.66
N ILE A 34 2.46 9.33 13.65
CA ILE A 34 2.53 10.66 13.03
C ILE A 34 3.62 11.51 13.67
N SER A 35 3.66 11.59 15.02
CA SER A 35 4.70 12.36 15.72
C SER A 35 6.10 11.84 15.43
N ARG A 36 6.29 10.53 15.21
CA ARG A 36 7.59 9.99 14.79
C ARG A 36 7.95 10.40 13.37
N ARG A 37 7.00 10.31 12.43
CA ARG A 37 7.22 10.68 11.02
C ARG A 37 7.52 12.17 10.86
N ILE A 38 6.76 13.04 11.54
CA ILE A 38 6.99 14.49 11.55
C ILE A 38 8.40 14.81 12.05
N ARG A 39 8.82 14.25 13.20
CA ARG A 39 10.16 14.49 13.75
C ARG A 39 11.28 14.01 12.83
N GLN A 40 11.11 12.85 12.18
CA GLN A 40 12.07 12.36 11.18
C GLN A 40 12.16 13.30 9.97
N PHE A 41 11.03 13.81 9.49
CA PHE A 41 10.98 14.74 8.37
C PHE A 41 11.62 16.09 8.71
N ILE A 42 11.36 16.63 9.91
CA ILE A 42 12.00 17.85 10.43
C ILE A 42 13.53 17.69 10.47
N ALA A 43 14.01 16.61 11.07
CA ALA A 43 15.45 16.34 11.18
C ALA A 43 16.12 16.19 9.80
N LYS A 44 15.48 15.48 8.87
CA LYS A 44 15.98 15.28 7.48
C LYS A 44 16.12 16.59 6.71
N ASN A 45 15.29 17.57 7.01
CA ASN A 45 15.26 18.87 6.32
C ASN A 45 15.90 20.00 7.15
N GLY A 46 16.53 19.68 8.29
CA GLY A 46 17.25 20.64 9.12
C GLY A 46 16.37 21.72 9.78
N MET A 47 15.10 21.41 10.06
CA MET A 47 14.17 22.34 10.74
C MET A 47 14.19 22.13 12.25
N GLY A 48 13.77 23.14 13.01
CA GLY A 48 13.75 23.12 14.47
C GLY A 48 12.43 22.63 15.08
N THR A 49 11.29 22.99 14.48
CA THR A 49 9.95 22.76 15.06
C THR A 49 8.90 22.33 14.04
N ILE A 50 7.74 21.89 14.52
CA ILE A 50 6.58 21.59 13.65
C ILE A 50 6.01 22.90 13.08
N GLY A 51 6.04 23.99 13.86
CA GLY A 51 5.62 25.32 13.41
C GLY A 51 6.35 25.80 12.14
N GLU A 52 7.63 25.43 11.96
CA GLU A 52 8.40 25.73 10.75
C GLU A 52 7.88 24.98 9.50
N LEU A 53 7.23 23.81 9.66
CA LEU A 53 6.65 23.06 8.55
C LEU A 53 5.43 23.75 7.96
N LEU A 54 4.57 24.31 8.82
CA LEU A 54 3.24 24.78 8.44
C LEU A 54 3.25 25.77 7.25
N PRO A 55 4.04 26.86 7.24
CA PRO A 55 4.06 27.78 6.11
C PRO A 55 4.61 27.14 4.83
N ARG A 56 5.60 26.24 4.94
CA ARG A 56 6.17 25.51 3.81
C ARG A 56 5.12 24.60 3.19
N ILE A 57 4.41 23.84 4.01
CA ILE A 57 3.35 22.92 3.58
C ILE A 57 2.19 23.66 2.91
N ILE A 58 1.81 24.85 3.40
CA ILE A 58 0.72 25.63 2.79
C ILE A 58 1.14 26.26 1.44
N ARG A 59 2.41 26.68 1.30
CA ARG A 59 2.85 27.52 0.17
C ARG A 59 3.64 26.76 -0.90
N GLU A 60 4.19 25.59 -0.58
CA GLU A 60 5.08 24.84 -1.45
C GLU A 60 4.55 23.41 -1.67
N PRO A 61 3.69 23.19 -2.69
CA PRO A 61 3.11 21.87 -2.97
C PRO A 61 4.13 20.75 -3.17
N LEU A 62 5.29 21.05 -3.79
CA LEU A 62 6.38 20.09 -3.95
C LEU A 62 7.02 19.68 -2.61
N PHE A 63 7.04 20.59 -1.63
CA PHE A 63 7.52 20.28 -0.29
C PHE A 63 6.54 19.34 0.43
N PHE A 64 5.23 19.57 0.28
CA PHE A 64 4.22 18.62 0.78
C PHE A 64 4.35 17.23 0.15
N GLN A 65 4.61 17.11 -1.16
CA GLN A 65 4.83 15.80 -1.80
C GLN A 65 5.97 15.01 -1.12
N SER A 66 7.05 15.69 -0.73
CA SER A 66 8.15 15.05 0.00
C SER A 66 7.75 14.58 1.41
N LEU A 67 6.87 15.33 2.10
CA LEU A 67 6.29 14.93 3.39
C LEU A 67 5.36 13.72 3.23
N LEU A 68 4.50 13.77 2.21
CA LEU A 68 3.55 12.70 1.89
C LEU A 68 4.26 11.38 1.61
N LEU A 69 5.39 11.42 0.89
CA LEU A 69 6.25 10.25 0.69
C LEU A 69 6.74 9.70 2.03
N ASP A 70 7.29 10.52 2.92
CA ASP A 70 7.80 10.05 4.21
C ASP A 70 6.68 9.54 5.15
N PHE A 71 5.44 10.02 4.98
CA PHE A 71 4.26 9.55 5.71
C PHE A 71 3.68 8.24 5.16
N SER A 72 3.81 8.01 3.84
CA SER A 72 3.29 6.83 3.16
C SER A 72 4.09 5.57 3.49
N VAL A 73 3.54 4.41 3.15
CA VAL A 73 4.25 3.13 3.24
C VAL A 73 5.34 3.12 2.16
N THR A 74 6.60 3.33 2.56
CA THR A 74 7.70 3.59 1.60
C THR A 74 8.54 2.38 1.24
N VAL A 75 8.42 1.26 1.94
CA VAL A 75 9.20 0.06 1.64
C VAL A 75 8.25 -1.12 1.47
N THR A 76 8.00 -1.45 0.22
CA THR A 76 7.33 -2.66 -0.22
C THR A 76 8.34 -3.51 -0.97
N GLU A 77 8.41 -4.78 -0.60
CA GLU A 77 9.24 -5.80 -1.23
C GLU A 77 8.31 -6.82 -1.88
N MET A 78 8.73 -7.40 -3.00
CA MET A 78 7.95 -8.47 -3.61
C MET A 78 7.97 -9.70 -2.71
N PHE A 79 6.82 -10.35 -2.60
CA PHE A 79 6.58 -11.55 -1.79
C PHE A 79 6.86 -11.34 -0.29
N ARG A 80 6.63 -10.13 0.21
CA ARG A 80 6.78 -9.77 1.62
C ARG A 80 6.00 -10.70 2.55
N ASP A 81 6.71 -11.28 3.51
CA ASP A 81 6.22 -12.35 4.39
C ASP A 81 5.76 -13.55 3.54
N PRO A 82 6.71 -14.40 3.11
CA PRO A 82 6.43 -15.53 2.22
C PRO A 82 5.41 -16.53 2.79
N SER A 83 5.30 -16.61 4.12
CA SER A 83 4.33 -17.47 4.80
C SER A 83 2.89 -17.08 4.49
N PHE A 84 2.60 -15.78 4.34
CA PHE A 84 1.31 -15.29 3.88
C PHE A 84 0.97 -15.78 2.47
N TYR A 85 1.91 -15.72 1.53
CA TYR A 85 1.67 -16.19 0.16
C TYR A 85 1.47 -17.70 0.10
N ARG A 86 2.13 -18.46 0.98
CA ARG A 86 1.88 -19.90 1.14
C ARG A 86 0.46 -20.16 1.65
N ALA A 87 0.04 -19.48 2.71
CA ALA A 87 -1.33 -19.58 3.22
C ALA A 87 -2.38 -19.16 2.17
N LEU A 88 -2.12 -18.08 1.43
CA LEU A 88 -3.00 -17.64 0.33
C LEU A 88 -3.15 -18.75 -0.73
N ARG A 89 -2.06 -19.42 -1.10
CA ARG A 89 -2.05 -20.54 -2.05
C ARG A 89 -2.81 -21.76 -1.52
N GLU A 90 -2.65 -22.09 -0.25
CA GLU A 90 -3.23 -23.31 0.34
C GLU A 90 -4.70 -23.13 0.73
N GLU A 91 -5.08 -21.95 1.23
CA GLU A 91 -6.39 -21.73 1.86
C GLU A 91 -7.37 -20.96 0.95
N VAL A 92 -6.88 -19.95 0.22
CA VAL A 92 -7.75 -19.01 -0.51
C VAL A 92 -7.88 -19.39 -1.98
N ILE A 93 -6.77 -19.74 -2.65
CA ILE A 93 -6.75 -20.09 -4.07
C ILE A 93 -7.72 -21.23 -4.44
N PRO A 94 -7.85 -22.33 -3.66
CA PRO A 94 -8.81 -23.39 -3.97
C PRO A 94 -10.24 -22.87 -4.07
N MET A 95 -10.62 -21.93 -3.21
CA MET A 95 -11.95 -21.31 -3.20
C MET A 95 -12.10 -20.34 -4.36
N LEU A 96 -11.11 -19.50 -4.64
CA LEU A 96 -11.13 -18.58 -5.79
C LEU A 96 -11.27 -19.33 -7.13
N ARG A 97 -10.71 -20.54 -7.24
CA ARG A 97 -10.80 -21.39 -8.44
C ARG A 97 -12.25 -21.71 -8.83
N THR A 98 -13.17 -21.75 -7.86
CA THR A 98 -14.59 -22.08 -8.09
C THR A 98 -15.39 -20.97 -8.79
N TYR A 99 -14.92 -19.72 -8.73
CA TYR A 99 -15.62 -18.60 -9.36
C TYR A 99 -15.34 -18.51 -10.87
N PRO A 100 -16.33 -18.12 -11.70
CA PRO A 100 -16.14 -17.95 -13.14
C PRO A 100 -15.26 -16.74 -13.49
N PHE A 101 -15.26 -15.71 -12.64
CA PHE A 101 -14.38 -14.55 -12.71
C PHE A 101 -13.96 -14.16 -11.29
N ILE A 102 -12.81 -13.51 -11.15
CA ILE A 102 -12.26 -13.12 -9.85
C ILE A 102 -11.97 -11.62 -9.87
N LYS A 103 -12.31 -10.94 -8.76
CA LYS A 103 -11.97 -9.54 -8.52
C LYS A 103 -11.16 -9.46 -7.23
N VAL A 104 -9.95 -8.91 -7.33
CA VAL A 104 -9.02 -8.74 -6.20
C VAL A 104 -8.81 -7.26 -5.98
N TRP A 105 -8.86 -6.81 -4.73
CA TRP A 105 -8.51 -5.44 -4.36
C TRP A 105 -7.31 -5.43 -3.42
N LEU A 106 -6.23 -4.77 -3.82
CA LEU A 106 -5.06 -4.48 -2.99
C LEU A 106 -5.13 -3.03 -2.52
N ALA A 107 -5.52 -2.85 -1.27
CA ALA A 107 -5.73 -1.56 -0.64
C ALA A 107 -4.43 -1.07 0.05
N GLY A 108 -3.85 0.01 -0.48
CA GLY A 108 -2.56 0.56 -0.09
C GLY A 108 -1.39 -0.16 -0.73
N CYS A 109 -1.40 -0.24 -2.07
CA CYS A 109 -0.44 -1.01 -2.85
C CYS A 109 0.97 -0.38 -2.93
N ALA A 110 1.16 0.84 -2.44
CA ALA A 110 2.40 1.61 -2.54
C ALA A 110 2.98 1.57 -3.97
N THR A 111 4.24 1.16 -4.14
CA THR A 111 4.94 1.07 -5.42
C THR A 111 4.64 -0.21 -6.22
N GLY A 112 3.64 -1.00 -5.81
CA GLY A 112 3.03 -2.06 -6.60
C GLY A 112 3.62 -3.46 -6.40
N GLU A 113 4.65 -3.64 -5.58
CA GLU A 113 5.32 -4.93 -5.36
C GLU A 113 4.33 -6.01 -4.92
N GLU A 114 3.43 -5.73 -3.97
CA GLU A 114 2.40 -6.70 -3.54
C GLU A 114 1.42 -7.05 -4.66
N ALA A 115 1.03 -6.06 -5.48
CA ALA A 115 0.14 -6.29 -6.62
C ALA A 115 0.79 -7.22 -7.66
N TYR A 116 2.08 -7.04 -7.96
CA TYR A 116 2.79 -7.95 -8.84
C TYR A 116 3.01 -9.33 -8.23
N SER A 117 3.29 -9.43 -6.93
CA SER A 117 3.45 -10.72 -6.26
C SER A 117 2.16 -11.54 -6.28
N VAL A 118 1.02 -10.91 -6.02
CA VAL A 118 -0.30 -11.58 -6.15
C VAL A 118 -0.58 -11.96 -7.60
N ALA A 119 -0.24 -11.11 -8.57
CA ALA A 119 -0.44 -11.42 -9.99
C ALA A 119 0.40 -12.63 -10.44
N VAL A 120 1.66 -12.73 -9.98
CA VAL A 120 2.53 -13.89 -10.23
C VAL A 120 1.93 -15.15 -9.61
N LEU A 121 1.50 -15.10 -8.34
CA LEU A 121 0.88 -16.23 -7.67
C LEU A 121 -0.39 -16.70 -8.42
N LEU A 122 -1.26 -15.77 -8.82
CA LEU A 122 -2.45 -16.09 -9.61
C LEU A 122 -2.10 -16.68 -10.99
N LYS A 123 -0.99 -16.25 -11.60
CA LYS A 123 -0.51 -16.80 -12.88
C LYS A 123 -0.05 -18.24 -12.71
N GLU A 124 0.72 -18.53 -11.67
CA GLU A 124 1.18 -19.89 -11.34
C GLU A 124 0.01 -20.83 -11.11
N GLU A 125 -1.03 -20.35 -10.43
CA GLU A 125 -2.22 -21.14 -10.11
C GLU A 125 -3.22 -21.27 -11.26
N GLY A 126 -2.93 -20.63 -12.41
CA GLY A 126 -3.78 -20.65 -13.61
C GLY A 126 -5.07 -19.83 -13.47
N LEU A 127 -5.09 -18.85 -12.56
CA LEU A 127 -6.25 -18.00 -12.28
C LEU A 127 -6.15 -16.58 -12.85
N LEU A 128 -4.95 -16.13 -13.22
CA LEU A 128 -4.71 -14.75 -13.66
C LEU A 128 -5.63 -14.34 -14.82
N GLU A 129 -5.88 -15.24 -15.78
CA GLU A 129 -6.65 -14.89 -16.99
C GLU A 129 -8.08 -14.45 -16.68
N LYS A 130 -8.72 -15.10 -15.71
CA LYS A 130 -10.08 -14.78 -15.25
C LYS A 130 -10.12 -13.79 -14.09
N THR A 131 -8.98 -13.19 -13.73
CA THR A 131 -8.87 -12.26 -12.61
C THR A 131 -8.71 -10.82 -13.08
N THR A 132 -9.44 -9.90 -12.46
CA THR A 132 -9.19 -8.46 -12.53
C THR A 132 -8.70 -7.99 -11.17
N MET A 133 -7.55 -7.33 -11.14
CA MET A 133 -6.96 -6.81 -9.91
C MET A 133 -7.07 -5.30 -9.90
N PHE A 134 -7.40 -4.75 -8.74
CA PHE A 134 -7.40 -3.32 -8.49
C PHE A 134 -6.39 -3.03 -7.40
N ALA A 135 -5.42 -2.19 -7.67
CA ALA A 135 -4.38 -1.82 -6.74
C ALA A 135 -4.50 -0.33 -6.47
N THR A 136 -4.79 0.04 -5.23
CA THR A 136 -5.10 1.42 -4.88
C THR A 136 -4.14 1.96 -3.84
N ASP A 137 -3.84 3.25 -3.93
CA ASP A 137 -3.04 3.97 -2.95
C ASP A 137 -3.47 5.44 -2.94
N ILE A 138 -3.16 6.16 -1.87
CA ILE A 138 -3.39 7.61 -1.79
C ILE A 138 -2.30 8.40 -2.52
N ASN A 139 -1.12 7.81 -2.69
CA ASN A 139 0.05 8.48 -3.24
C ASN A 139 0.18 8.27 -4.76
N ASP A 140 -0.11 9.32 -5.53
CA ASP A 140 -0.03 9.28 -6.99
C ASP A 140 1.38 9.00 -7.54
N GLU A 141 2.45 9.41 -6.83
CA GLU A 141 3.82 9.09 -7.26
C GLU A 141 4.11 7.60 -7.11
N SER A 142 3.67 6.99 -6.01
CA SER A 142 3.77 5.55 -5.79
C SER A 142 2.99 4.79 -6.86
N LEU A 143 1.76 5.21 -7.16
CA LEU A 143 0.96 4.63 -8.25
C LEU A 143 1.62 4.80 -9.62
N ALA A 144 2.24 5.95 -9.90
CA ALA A 144 2.96 6.17 -11.15
C ALA A 144 4.16 5.22 -11.31
N ARG A 145 4.86 4.90 -10.21
CA ARG A 145 5.93 3.88 -10.20
C ARG A 145 5.36 2.48 -10.38
N ALA A 146 4.29 2.15 -9.66
CA ALA A 146 3.61 0.86 -9.74
C ALA A 146 3.12 0.54 -11.18
N LYS A 147 2.52 1.55 -11.85
CA LYS A 147 2.07 1.47 -13.25
C LYS A 147 3.21 1.16 -14.23
N LYS A 148 4.41 1.68 -13.98
CA LYS A 148 5.59 1.37 -14.81
C LYS A 148 6.02 -0.08 -14.62
N GLY A 149 5.93 -0.59 -13.39
CA GLY A 149 6.37 -1.95 -13.02
C GLY A 149 7.87 -2.12 -13.25
N ILE A 150 8.66 -1.10 -12.95
CA ILE A 150 10.10 -1.06 -13.12
C ILE A 150 10.74 -0.96 -11.73
N TYR A 151 11.59 -1.93 -11.40
CA TYR A 151 12.22 -2.03 -10.08
C TYR A 151 13.75 -2.14 -10.20
N PRO A 152 14.52 -1.55 -9.27
CA PRO A 152 15.98 -1.66 -9.26
C PRO A 152 16.46 -3.11 -9.18
N LEU A 153 17.44 -3.49 -10.02
CA LEU A 153 18.01 -4.84 -10.06
C LEU A 153 18.60 -5.28 -8.70
N LYS A 154 19.08 -4.33 -7.90
CA LYS A 154 19.62 -4.59 -6.55
C LYS A 154 18.62 -5.24 -5.59
N GLN A 155 17.31 -5.08 -5.80
CA GLN A 155 16.27 -5.66 -4.93
C GLN A 155 15.87 -7.08 -5.36
N VAL A 156 16.26 -7.50 -6.56
CA VAL A 156 15.81 -8.77 -7.16
C VAL A 156 16.31 -9.98 -6.39
N ARG A 157 17.46 -9.88 -5.73
CA ARG A 157 17.97 -10.96 -4.88
C ARG A 157 16.99 -11.26 -3.75
N GLU A 158 16.62 -10.25 -2.98
CA GLU A 158 15.64 -10.35 -1.88
C GLU A 158 14.28 -10.83 -2.40
N TYR A 159 13.83 -10.31 -3.56
CA TYR A 159 12.56 -10.74 -4.17
C TYR A 159 12.58 -12.22 -4.55
N THR A 160 13.71 -12.71 -5.04
CA THR A 160 13.88 -14.12 -5.45
C THR A 160 13.93 -15.04 -4.23
N GLU A 161 14.64 -14.65 -3.18
CA GLU A 161 14.69 -15.37 -1.90
C GLU A 161 13.27 -15.47 -1.30
N ASN A 162 12.57 -14.33 -1.18
CA ASN A 162 11.18 -14.29 -0.70
C ASN A 162 10.24 -15.15 -1.56
N TYR A 163 10.36 -15.05 -2.89
CA TYR A 163 9.53 -15.81 -3.83
C TYR A 163 9.71 -17.33 -3.66
N GLN A 164 10.95 -17.81 -3.52
CA GLN A 164 11.25 -19.23 -3.29
C GLN A 164 10.61 -19.72 -2.00
N ASP A 165 10.70 -18.91 -0.93
CA ASP A 165 10.12 -19.22 0.37
C ASP A 165 8.58 -19.27 0.36
N THR A 166 7.91 -18.75 -0.67
CA THR A 166 6.44 -18.92 -0.81
C THR A 166 6.04 -20.36 -1.14
N GLY A 167 6.98 -21.22 -1.53
CA GLY A 167 6.71 -22.57 -2.04
C GLY A 167 6.49 -22.63 -3.56
N SER A 168 6.84 -21.56 -4.29
CA SER A 168 6.81 -21.55 -5.75
C SER A 168 7.87 -22.49 -6.33
N VAL A 169 7.50 -23.21 -7.40
CA VAL A 169 8.35 -24.25 -8.03
C VAL A 169 9.08 -23.76 -9.28
N TYR A 170 8.84 -22.51 -9.70
CA TYR A 170 9.46 -21.91 -10.87
C TYR A 170 10.59 -20.95 -10.46
N SER A 171 11.19 -20.27 -11.44
CA SER A 171 12.11 -19.17 -11.20
C SER A 171 11.34 -17.85 -11.27
N PHE A 172 11.62 -16.93 -10.34
CA PHE A 172 11.05 -15.58 -10.37
C PHE A 172 11.41 -14.83 -11.66
N SER A 173 12.56 -15.14 -12.26
CA SER A 173 13.01 -14.57 -13.56
C SER A 173 12.09 -14.86 -14.74
N ARG A 174 11.08 -15.72 -14.59
CA ARG A 174 10.07 -15.98 -15.63
C ARG A 174 9.03 -14.88 -15.76
N TYR A 175 8.97 -13.94 -14.81
CA TYR A 175 7.90 -12.94 -14.68
C TYR A 175 8.37 -11.50 -14.91
N TYR A 176 9.64 -11.32 -15.25
CA TYR A 176 10.23 -10.02 -15.55
C TYR A 176 11.35 -10.14 -16.60
N HIS A 177 11.69 -9.00 -17.20
CA HIS A 177 12.89 -8.85 -18.02
C HIS A 177 13.89 -7.92 -17.32
N ALA A 178 15.17 -8.31 -17.30
CA ALA A 178 16.24 -7.45 -16.78
C ALA A 178 16.79 -6.56 -17.91
N ASP A 179 16.89 -5.27 -17.66
CA ASP A 179 17.45 -4.29 -18.58
C ASP A 179 18.10 -3.12 -17.83
N GLN A 180 19.31 -2.72 -18.24
CA GLN A 180 20.04 -1.55 -17.73
C GLN A 180 19.92 -1.28 -16.21
N GLY A 181 20.25 -2.28 -15.38
CA GLY A 181 20.25 -2.14 -13.92
C GLY A 181 18.86 -2.13 -13.26
N HIS A 182 17.82 -2.45 -14.03
CA HIS A 182 16.44 -2.57 -13.59
C HIS A 182 15.84 -3.91 -14.02
N ILE A 183 14.72 -4.26 -13.40
CA ILE A 183 13.80 -5.26 -13.92
C ILE A 183 12.50 -4.59 -14.33
N VAL A 184 11.87 -5.12 -15.36
CA VAL A 184 10.57 -4.69 -15.86
C VAL A 184 9.63 -5.88 -15.79
N MET A 185 8.56 -5.76 -15.00
CA MET A 185 7.56 -6.81 -14.88
C MET A 185 6.86 -7.06 -16.22
N ASP A 186 6.51 -8.32 -16.46
CA ASP A 186 5.87 -8.76 -17.69
C ASP A 186 4.57 -7.99 -17.98
N ARG A 187 4.33 -7.71 -19.27
CA ARG A 187 3.13 -6.98 -19.72
C ARG A 187 1.83 -7.72 -19.39
N GLU A 188 1.85 -9.05 -19.43
CA GLU A 188 0.69 -9.88 -19.10
C GLU A 188 0.20 -9.65 -17.67
N LEU A 189 1.13 -9.53 -16.70
CA LEU A 189 0.78 -9.21 -15.31
C LEU A 189 0.20 -7.80 -15.22
N LYS A 190 0.86 -6.82 -15.86
CA LYS A 190 0.43 -5.42 -15.86
C LYS A 190 -0.99 -5.22 -16.38
N ASN A 191 -1.35 -5.91 -17.46
CA ASN A 191 -2.64 -5.77 -18.11
C ASN A 191 -3.81 -6.24 -17.22
N LYS A 192 -3.55 -7.00 -16.16
CA LYS A 192 -4.57 -7.48 -15.22
C LYS A 192 -4.72 -6.59 -13.99
N ILE A 193 -3.87 -5.57 -13.83
CA ILE A 193 -3.86 -4.68 -12.67
C ILE A 193 -4.30 -3.27 -13.07
N THR A 194 -5.40 -2.81 -12.48
CA THR A 194 -5.86 -1.42 -12.57
C THR A 194 -5.36 -0.65 -11.36
N PHE A 195 -4.46 0.31 -11.59
CA PHE A 195 -3.94 1.20 -10.56
C PHE A 195 -4.75 2.49 -10.46
N ALA A 196 -5.36 2.75 -9.30
CA ALA A 196 -6.22 3.91 -9.08
C ALA A 196 -5.92 4.60 -7.75
N ASN A 197 -6.12 5.92 -7.71
CA ASN A 197 -6.08 6.66 -6.45
C ASN A 197 -7.34 6.32 -5.64
N HIS A 198 -7.16 5.93 -4.38
CA HIS A 198 -8.27 5.70 -3.45
C HIS A 198 -7.80 5.92 -2.03
N ASN A 199 -8.58 6.72 -1.30
CA ASN A 199 -8.34 7.01 0.10
C ASN A 199 -9.28 6.20 1.00
N LEU A 200 -8.73 5.20 1.68
CA LEU A 200 -9.45 4.35 2.64
C LEU A 200 -10.14 5.15 3.77
N VAL A 201 -9.69 6.37 4.05
CA VAL A 201 -10.28 7.23 5.08
C VAL A 201 -11.56 7.91 4.59
N SER A 202 -11.54 8.49 3.40
CA SER A 202 -12.62 9.36 2.89
C SER A 202 -13.53 8.68 1.88
N ASP A 203 -13.01 7.76 1.09
CA ASP A 203 -13.69 7.27 -0.11
C ASP A 203 -14.65 6.12 0.21
N GLN A 204 -15.57 5.86 -0.73
CA GLN A 204 -16.61 4.84 -0.57
C GLN A 204 -16.20 3.47 -1.13
N VAL A 205 -17.11 2.51 -0.96
CA VAL A 205 -17.02 1.09 -1.32
C VAL A 205 -16.44 0.90 -2.72
N PHE A 206 -15.46 0.02 -2.79
CA PHE A 206 -14.77 -0.31 -4.02
C PHE A 206 -15.36 -1.64 -4.56
N GLY A 207 -16.55 -1.56 -5.15
CA GLY A 207 -17.21 -2.67 -5.87
C GLY A 207 -17.44 -3.97 -5.07
N GLU A 208 -17.71 -5.06 -5.79
CA GLU A 208 -17.86 -6.42 -5.24
C GLU A 208 -16.56 -7.22 -5.46
N MET A 209 -15.91 -7.62 -4.37
CA MET A 209 -14.58 -8.23 -4.35
C MET A 209 -14.62 -9.65 -3.80
N HIS A 210 -13.85 -10.54 -4.44
CA HIS A 210 -13.67 -11.91 -3.99
C HIS A 210 -12.54 -12.02 -2.96
N LEU A 211 -11.53 -11.16 -3.10
CA LEU A 211 -10.37 -11.11 -2.22
C LEU A 211 -9.95 -9.64 -2.03
N ILE A 212 -9.81 -9.22 -0.79
CA ILE A 212 -9.24 -7.91 -0.42
C ILE A 212 -7.96 -8.14 0.37
N LEU A 213 -6.87 -7.50 -0.03
CA LEU A 213 -5.62 -7.42 0.72
C LEU A 213 -5.47 -5.99 1.25
N CYS A 214 -5.28 -5.85 2.56
CA CYS A 214 -4.88 -4.59 3.16
C CYS A 214 -3.81 -4.87 4.22
N ARG A 215 -2.56 -5.00 3.76
CA ARG A 215 -1.43 -5.39 4.61
C ARG A 215 -0.57 -4.16 4.91
N ASN A 216 -0.15 -4.03 6.16
CA ASN A 216 0.75 -2.97 6.63
C ASN A 216 0.21 -1.53 6.54
N VAL A 217 -1.05 -1.31 6.22
CA VAL A 217 -1.66 0.04 6.17
C VAL A 217 -2.41 0.36 7.47
N MET A 218 -3.20 -0.59 7.97
CA MET A 218 -4.07 -0.34 9.13
C MET A 218 -3.31 -0.07 10.44
N ILE A 219 -2.03 -0.46 10.52
CA ILE A 219 -1.14 -0.17 11.67
C ILE A 219 -0.88 1.34 11.87
N TYR A 220 -1.17 2.15 10.85
CA TYR A 220 -1.05 3.61 10.91
C TYR A 220 -2.30 4.29 11.47
N PHE A 221 -3.43 3.59 11.55
CA PHE A 221 -4.73 4.14 11.90
C PHE A 221 -5.02 4.04 13.39
N ASP A 222 -5.80 4.98 13.92
CA ASP A 222 -6.43 4.80 15.23
C ASP A 222 -7.56 3.75 15.17
N LYS A 223 -8.11 3.39 16.33
CA LYS A 223 -9.15 2.36 16.44
C LYS A 223 -10.42 2.72 15.64
N LYS A 224 -10.84 3.99 15.68
CA LYS A 224 -12.07 4.45 15.01
C LYS A 224 -11.92 4.34 13.49
N LEU A 225 -10.76 4.71 12.97
CA LEU A 225 -10.46 4.60 11.55
C LEU A 225 -10.27 3.14 11.12
N GLN A 226 -9.65 2.29 11.94
CA GLN A 226 -9.59 0.85 11.69
C GLN A 226 -11.00 0.24 11.55
N GLU A 227 -11.91 0.52 12.49
CA GLU A 227 -13.30 0.03 12.45
C GLU A 227 -14.04 0.49 11.18
N ARG A 228 -13.88 1.76 10.80
CA ARG A 228 -14.43 2.29 9.55
C ARG A 228 -13.92 1.53 8.32
N VAL A 229 -12.61 1.30 8.25
CA VAL A 229 -11.96 0.61 7.12
C VAL A 229 -12.37 -0.86 7.07
N VAL A 230 -12.51 -1.54 8.22
CA VAL A 230 -13.10 -2.90 8.25
C VAL A 230 -14.52 -2.89 7.71
N GLY A 231 -15.36 -1.93 8.10
CA GLY A 231 -16.72 -1.80 7.57
C GLY A 231 -16.76 -1.53 6.06
N LEU A 232 -15.81 -0.77 5.53
CA LEU A 232 -15.64 -0.56 4.09
C LEU A 232 -15.30 -1.88 3.37
N PHE A 233 -14.41 -2.70 3.93
CA PHE A 233 -14.06 -3.99 3.36
C PHE A 233 -15.21 -4.99 3.43
N ASP A 234 -15.93 -5.04 4.54
CA ASP A 234 -17.11 -5.89 4.70
C ASP A 234 -18.18 -5.58 3.64
N GLN A 235 -18.44 -4.29 3.38
CA GLN A 235 -19.37 -3.85 2.33
C GLN A 235 -18.86 -4.09 0.91
N SER A 236 -17.54 -4.20 0.72
CA SER A 236 -16.93 -4.44 -0.59
C SER A 236 -16.77 -5.94 -0.88
N LEU A 237 -16.83 -6.81 0.14
CA LEU A 237 -16.68 -8.25 -0.03
C LEU A 237 -17.99 -8.89 -0.45
N ILE A 238 -17.90 -9.82 -1.40
CA ILE A 238 -19.01 -10.75 -1.64
C ILE A 238 -19.16 -11.71 -0.45
N ARG A 239 -20.33 -12.33 -0.35
CA ARG A 239 -20.52 -13.44 0.58
C ARG A 239 -19.56 -14.57 0.26
N GLY A 240 -18.75 -14.98 1.25
CA GLY A 240 -17.71 -16.00 1.07
C GLY A 240 -16.43 -15.48 0.41
N GLY A 241 -16.29 -14.16 0.27
CA GLY A 241 -15.03 -13.51 -0.07
C GLY A 241 -14.04 -13.51 1.11
N PHE A 242 -12.78 -13.20 0.81
CA PHE A 242 -11.69 -13.25 1.77
C PHE A 242 -11.13 -11.84 2.03
N LEU A 243 -10.97 -11.50 3.31
CA LEU A 243 -10.18 -10.35 3.74
C LEU A 243 -8.85 -10.84 4.31
N CYS A 244 -7.75 -10.43 3.68
CA CYS A 244 -6.40 -10.66 4.15
C CYS A 244 -5.84 -9.35 4.73
N ASN A 245 -5.93 -9.19 6.05
CA ASN A 245 -5.31 -8.08 6.76
C ASN A 245 -4.30 -8.58 7.79
N PHE A 246 -3.32 -7.74 8.12
CA PHE A 246 -2.53 -7.91 9.32
C PHE A 246 -3.16 -7.01 10.39
N LEU A 247 -4.03 -7.59 11.23
CA LEU A 247 -4.28 -7.00 12.54
C LEU A 247 -3.35 -7.72 13.52
N PRO A 248 -2.43 -7.01 14.20
CA PRO A 248 -1.72 -7.63 15.32
C PRO A 248 -2.78 -8.14 16.31
N LYS A 249 -2.65 -9.41 16.70
CA LYS A 249 -3.44 -10.02 17.78
C LYS A 249 -3.31 -9.22 19.07
#